data_AF-A0A812QF75-F1
#
_entry.id   AF-A0A812QF75-F1
#
_cell.length_a   1.000
_cell.length_b   1.000
_cell.length_c   1.000
_cell.angle_alpha   90.00
_cell.angle_beta   90.00
_cell.angle_gamma   90.00
#
_symmetry.space_group_name_H-M   'P 1'
#
loop_
_entity.id
_entity.type
_entity.pdbx_description
1 polymer ?
#
loop_
_entity_poly.entity_id
_entity_poly.type
_entity_poly.pdbx_seq_one_letter_code
_entity_poly.pdbx_strand_id
1 'polypeptide(L)'
;MAGEPQGALELPLWFGGSQAASRGSAAAAGRRSQRRRSTLAVELEELDKELQTDARQIAELKMLKALALVLYTLGRIAANLGALGLSSRRRTFSAVLRPIVTGLGVAVFLYREDRFSTKSQLHIWSRRTVLLLAVFFYDESMTGFRKSWPVFSILPWEIICNVLQVHMTNLKLQALGWRLMAMFCHMLAAAGCGSLLMALVMISFKIPFGDFGNGTRTIGAADIGYPAFSLLLFSFFCCWTTLFSQCGALCHAATGAIVAAHGDEALRSTACFLYLNALLVILGPVLGFCGTLFFVAGKEGRMTWMTLDVVVQIFTALALSGMMGPRNPMEAFRKLADLSGYGFECSKRIAFPGHINEQAAKCIVSFPGVYNALWDKAVKHVRADSVSEDDACSLACVFLTDVDSGLGQHSINPDTPGKCWCHSIYGHVRASAYLRVVEVEPSQSDSSETRMMLAHEKADAHAMGQLVLIKNEQSDFEWQKELADALRRARELCELNDGRAPWGCQWFEVWKRNVDQAVDLKQELHVFYFQGRRGQGKLSWDQLCDAAAQKKARRDSGLGASQTAEVAYLMKMGIMFREHDVQDFLSFLAGG
;
A
#
# COMPACT_ATOMS: atom_id res chain seq x y z
N MET A 1 -44.98 18.17 62.21
CA MET A 1 -46.19 18.90 61.79
C MET A 1 -46.05 19.25 60.32
N ALA A 2 -46.75 18.53 59.43
CA ALA A 2 -47.23 19.01 58.12
C ALA A 2 -47.98 17.85 57.40
N GLY A 3 -49.29 18.04 57.25
CA GLY A 3 -50.15 17.68 56.10
C GLY A 3 -50.09 16.30 55.43
N GLU A 4 -50.97 15.39 55.87
CA GLU A 4 -52.12 14.74 55.18
C GLU A 4 -52.26 14.65 53.62
N PRO A 5 -53.17 13.76 53.09
CA PRO A 5 -52.85 12.73 52.08
C PRO A 5 -53.78 12.75 50.84
N GLN A 6 -53.98 11.57 50.20
CA GLN A 6 -54.93 11.17 49.11
C GLN A 6 -54.30 11.08 47.70
N GLY A 7 -54.57 10.08 46.86
CA GLY A 7 -55.51 8.96 46.95
C GLY A 7 -55.16 7.88 45.91
N ALA A 8 -55.53 6.64 46.25
CA ALA A 8 -55.48 5.49 45.36
C ALA A 8 -56.78 5.40 44.56
N LEU A 9 -56.68 5.05 43.28
CA LEU A 9 -57.83 4.65 42.46
C LEU A 9 -57.47 3.49 41.55
N GLU A 10 -58.49 2.69 41.30
CA GLU A 10 -58.52 1.28 40.93
C GLU A 10 -58.18 1.01 39.45
N LEU A 11 -57.74 -0.22 39.16
CA LEU A 11 -57.77 -0.82 37.82
C LEU A 11 -58.42 -2.21 37.92
N PRO A 12 -59.36 -2.56 37.03
CA PRO A 12 -60.16 -3.76 37.19
C PRO A 12 -59.56 -5.00 36.52
N LEU A 13 -59.79 -6.13 37.21
CA LEU A 13 -59.82 -7.51 36.73
C LEU A 13 -60.66 -7.67 35.46
N TRP A 14 -60.17 -8.41 34.45
CA TRP A 14 -60.99 -9.30 33.61
C TRP A 14 -60.14 -10.48 33.06
N PHE A 15 -60.55 -11.70 33.46
CA PHE A 15 -60.45 -13.05 32.85
C PHE A 15 -59.11 -13.56 32.27
N GLY A 16 -58.69 -14.82 32.42
CA GLY A 16 -59.41 -16.04 32.77
C GLY A 16 -58.94 -17.18 31.85
N GLY A 17 -58.30 -18.21 32.42
CA GLY A 17 -58.25 -19.61 31.97
C GLY A 17 -57.66 -19.97 30.61
N SER A 18 -56.54 -20.71 30.62
CA SER A 18 -56.46 -22.06 29.99
C SER A 18 -55.11 -22.73 30.31
N GLN A 19 -55.08 -23.62 31.30
CA GLN A 19 -54.05 -24.64 31.46
C GLN A 19 -54.60 -25.96 30.93
N ALA A 20 -54.20 -26.34 29.71
CA ALA A 20 -54.16 -27.74 29.25
C ALA A 20 -53.55 -27.81 27.85
N ALA A 21 -52.22 -27.96 27.75
CA ALA A 21 -51.51 -28.66 26.66
C ALA A 21 -50.00 -28.32 26.68
N SER A 22 -49.19 -29.01 27.50
CA SER A 22 -47.73 -28.83 27.45
C SER A 22 -46.90 -30.11 27.66
N ARG A 23 -47.44 -31.29 27.33
CA ARG A 23 -46.69 -32.55 27.36
C ARG A 23 -46.38 -33.18 25.99
N GLY A 24 -46.61 -32.49 24.88
CA GLY A 24 -46.34 -33.00 23.51
C GLY A 24 -45.14 -32.41 22.75
N SER A 25 -44.54 -31.29 23.21
CA SER A 25 -43.67 -30.47 22.35
C SER A 25 -42.16 -30.76 22.46
N ALA A 26 -41.70 -31.38 23.55
CA ALA A 26 -40.26 -31.63 23.75
C ALA A 26 -39.67 -32.71 22.84
N ALA A 27 -40.45 -33.72 22.44
CA ALA A 27 -39.99 -34.80 21.56
C ALA A 27 -39.89 -34.40 20.08
N ALA A 28 -40.67 -33.40 19.64
CA ALA A 28 -40.66 -32.91 18.26
C ALA A 28 -39.50 -31.94 17.98
N ALA A 29 -39.09 -31.16 18.99
CA ALA A 29 -37.93 -30.26 18.90
C ALA A 29 -36.60 -31.04 18.79
N GLY A 30 -36.46 -32.15 19.52
CA GLY A 30 -35.30 -33.04 19.42
C GLY A 30 -35.12 -33.69 18.04
N ARG A 31 -36.23 -34.17 17.43
CA ARG A 31 -36.18 -34.80 16.09
C ARG A 31 -35.88 -33.81 14.97
N ARG A 32 -36.30 -32.53 15.06
CA ARG A 32 -35.94 -31.49 14.08
C ARG A 32 -34.47 -31.07 14.18
N SER A 33 -33.91 -31.02 15.39
CA SER A 33 -32.47 -30.74 15.61
C SER A 33 -31.58 -31.86 15.07
N GLN A 34 -31.95 -33.12 15.32
CA GLN A 34 -31.18 -34.28 14.88
C GLN A 34 -31.21 -34.47 13.35
N ARG A 35 -32.36 -34.17 12.70
CA ARG A 35 -32.49 -34.22 11.24
C ARG A 35 -31.74 -33.08 10.52
N ARG A 36 -31.58 -31.91 11.15
CA ARG A 36 -30.73 -30.81 10.64
C ARG A 36 -29.24 -31.11 10.76
N ARG A 37 -28.82 -31.80 11.82
CA ARG A 37 -27.41 -32.23 11.98
C ARG A 37 -27.02 -33.29 10.93
N SER A 38 -27.92 -34.19 10.55
CA SER A 38 -27.63 -35.18 9.51
C SER A 38 -27.52 -34.57 8.11
N THR A 39 -28.31 -33.54 7.78
CA THR A 39 -28.19 -32.86 6.47
C THR A 39 -26.92 -32.01 6.38
N LEU A 40 -26.55 -31.31 7.45
CA LEU A 40 -25.31 -30.50 7.46
C LEU A 40 -24.06 -31.38 7.35
N ALA A 41 -24.05 -32.55 7.98
CA ALA A 41 -22.93 -33.49 7.89
C ALA A 41 -22.75 -34.04 6.46
N VAL A 42 -23.85 -34.30 5.75
CA VAL A 42 -23.83 -34.74 4.35
C VAL A 42 -23.34 -33.62 3.43
N GLU A 43 -23.83 -32.38 3.62
CA GLU A 43 -23.37 -31.22 2.85
C GLU A 43 -21.87 -30.94 3.06
N LEU A 44 -21.36 -31.08 4.29
CA LEU A 44 -19.93 -30.94 4.58
C LEU A 44 -19.07 -32.03 3.94
N GLU A 45 -19.57 -33.27 3.89
CA GLU A 45 -18.86 -34.39 3.24
C GLU A 45 -18.84 -34.23 1.71
N GLU A 46 -19.91 -33.69 1.13
CA GLU A 46 -19.98 -33.38 -0.31
C GLU A 46 -19.02 -32.24 -0.68
N LEU A 47 -18.97 -31.17 0.14
CA LEU A 47 -18.03 -30.07 -0.04
C LEU A 47 -16.57 -30.50 0.11
N ASP A 48 -16.26 -31.38 1.08
CA ASP A 48 -14.90 -31.93 1.24
C ASP A 48 -14.50 -32.78 0.01
N LYS A 49 -15.43 -33.54 -0.58
CA LYS A 49 -15.18 -34.27 -1.83
C LYS A 49 -14.95 -33.35 -3.03
N GLU A 50 -15.70 -32.26 -3.15
CA GLU A 50 -15.46 -31.24 -4.18
C GLU A 50 -14.08 -30.60 -4.03
N LEU A 51 -13.72 -30.17 -2.81
CA LEU A 51 -12.41 -29.59 -2.50
C LEU A 51 -11.25 -30.56 -2.79
N GLN A 52 -11.40 -31.84 -2.44
CA GLN A 52 -10.40 -32.87 -2.76
C GLN A 52 -10.27 -33.09 -4.27
N THR A 53 -11.37 -33.02 -5.01
CA THR A 53 -11.38 -33.16 -6.47
C THR A 53 -10.67 -31.98 -7.12
N ASP A 54 -10.96 -30.75 -6.68
CA ASP A 54 -10.31 -29.53 -7.16
C ASP A 54 -8.81 -29.53 -6.84
N ALA A 55 -8.42 -29.95 -5.62
CA ALA A 55 -7.02 -30.07 -5.23
C ALA A 55 -6.26 -31.05 -6.13
N ARG A 56 -6.89 -32.16 -6.51
CA ARG A 56 -6.31 -33.15 -7.44
C ARG A 56 -6.16 -32.57 -8.84
N GLN A 57 -7.18 -31.91 -9.38
CA GLN A 57 -7.11 -31.28 -10.70
C GLN A 57 -6.02 -30.20 -10.76
N ILE A 58 -5.89 -29.39 -9.71
CA ILE A 58 -4.82 -28.39 -9.59
C ILE A 58 -3.44 -29.06 -9.55
N ALA A 59 -3.29 -30.18 -8.83
CA ALA A 59 -2.03 -30.92 -8.77
C ALA A 59 -1.65 -31.53 -10.14
N GLU A 60 -2.61 -32.11 -10.85
CA GLU A 60 -2.40 -32.66 -12.20
C GLU A 60 -2.00 -31.57 -13.20
N LEU A 61 -2.67 -30.41 -13.15
CA LEU A 61 -2.32 -29.26 -13.98
C LEU A 61 -0.91 -28.71 -13.66
N LYS A 62 -0.53 -28.66 -12.38
CA LYS A 62 0.82 -28.27 -11.96
C LYS A 62 1.88 -29.26 -12.47
N MET A 63 1.61 -30.56 -12.41
CA MET A 63 2.51 -31.59 -12.96
C MET A 63 2.67 -31.43 -14.48
N LEU A 64 1.57 -31.21 -15.22
CA LEU A 64 1.62 -31.01 -16.67
C LEU A 64 2.44 -29.77 -17.06
N LYS A 65 2.23 -28.64 -16.36
CA LYS A 65 3.02 -27.41 -16.55
C LYS A 65 4.51 -27.65 -16.28
N ALA A 66 4.85 -28.39 -15.22
CA ALA A 66 6.23 -28.72 -14.89
C ALA A 66 6.88 -29.62 -15.94
N LEU A 67 6.17 -30.65 -16.42
CA LEU A 67 6.65 -31.53 -17.49
C LEU A 67 6.88 -30.76 -18.79
N ALA A 68 5.93 -29.91 -19.18
CA ALA A 68 6.07 -29.07 -20.37
C ALA A 68 7.30 -28.15 -20.28
N LEU A 69 7.57 -27.58 -19.10
CA LEU A 69 8.75 -26.75 -18.88
C LEU A 69 10.05 -27.55 -18.96
N VAL A 70 10.11 -28.75 -18.37
CA VAL A 70 11.28 -29.64 -18.45
C VAL A 70 11.55 -30.01 -19.90
N LEU A 71 10.53 -30.42 -20.66
CA LEU A 71 10.66 -30.75 -22.08
C LEU A 71 11.11 -29.54 -22.90
N TYR A 72 10.56 -28.35 -22.61
CA TYR A 72 10.99 -27.11 -23.23
C TYR A 72 12.48 -26.82 -22.97
N THR A 73 12.93 -26.89 -21.71
CA THR A 73 14.34 -26.67 -21.34
C THR A 73 15.26 -27.70 -21.98
N LEU A 74 14.88 -28.99 -22.00
CA LEU A 74 15.67 -30.04 -22.65
C LEU A 74 15.75 -29.83 -24.17
N GLY A 75 14.64 -29.43 -24.81
CA GLY A 75 14.63 -29.07 -26.23
C GLY A 75 15.58 -27.91 -26.54
N ARG A 76 15.64 -26.90 -25.66
CA ARG A 76 16.59 -25.78 -25.78
C ARG A 76 18.04 -26.23 -25.68
N ILE A 77 18.35 -27.08 -24.71
CA ILE A 77 19.70 -27.63 -24.55
C ILE A 77 20.11 -28.44 -25.79
N ALA A 78 19.23 -29.35 -26.25
CA ALA A 78 19.49 -30.18 -27.42
C ALA A 78 19.74 -29.34 -28.68
N ALA A 79 18.91 -28.33 -28.94
CA ALA A 79 19.09 -27.43 -30.08
C ALA A 79 20.40 -26.63 -30.01
N ASN A 80 20.78 -26.16 -28.82
CA ASN A 80 22.05 -25.43 -28.63
C ASN A 80 23.27 -26.32 -28.85
N LEU A 81 23.24 -27.54 -28.32
CA LEU A 81 24.33 -28.51 -28.52
C LEU A 81 24.45 -28.92 -29.99
N GLY A 82 23.32 -29.12 -30.68
CA GLY A 82 23.29 -29.43 -32.10
C GLY A 82 23.92 -28.34 -32.98
N ALA A 83 23.68 -27.07 -32.63
CA ALA A 83 24.21 -25.94 -33.40
C ALA A 83 25.71 -25.69 -33.20
N LEU A 84 26.28 -26.09 -32.06
CA LEU A 84 27.66 -25.76 -31.72
C LEU A 84 28.70 -26.72 -32.32
N GLY A 85 28.32 -27.96 -32.60
CA GLY A 85 29.29 -29.05 -32.78
C GLY A 85 30.09 -29.31 -31.49
N LEU A 86 30.51 -30.55 -31.24
CA LEU A 86 31.07 -30.96 -29.94
C LEU A 86 32.49 -30.41 -29.63
N SER A 87 33.04 -29.50 -30.43
CA SER A 87 34.46 -29.12 -30.36
C SER A 87 34.80 -27.99 -29.37
N SER A 88 33.83 -27.21 -28.87
CA SER A 88 34.12 -26.05 -28.00
C SER A 88 33.54 -26.16 -26.58
N ARG A 89 34.38 -26.61 -25.63
CA ARG A 89 34.01 -26.80 -24.21
C ARG A 89 33.40 -25.55 -23.55
N ARG A 90 33.87 -24.34 -23.89
CA ARG A 90 33.35 -23.08 -23.33
C ARG A 90 31.95 -22.74 -23.85
N ARG A 91 31.64 -23.03 -25.11
CA ARG A 91 30.30 -22.78 -25.67
C ARG A 91 29.28 -23.81 -25.20
N THR A 92 29.72 -25.06 -24.97
CA THR A 92 28.89 -26.10 -24.33
C THR A 92 28.36 -25.65 -22.97
N PHE A 93 29.18 -24.97 -22.17
CA PHE A 93 28.75 -24.43 -20.88
C PHE A 93 27.59 -23.43 -21.03
N SER A 94 27.72 -22.45 -21.93
CA SER A 94 26.66 -21.46 -22.21
C SER A 94 25.39 -22.10 -22.78
N ALA A 95 25.53 -23.05 -23.69
CA ALA A 95 24.44 -23.80 -24.30
C ALA A 95 23.57 -24.57 -23.30
N VAL A 96 24.17 -25.00 -22.17
CA VAL A 96 23.50 -25.78 -21.12
C VAL A 96 23.03 -24.88 -19.99
N LEU A 97 23.90 -24.02 -19.46
CA LEU A 97 23.61 -23.25 -18.24
C LEU A 97 22.45 -22.26 -18.45
N ARG A 98 22.43 -21.54 -19.58
CA ARG A 98 21.40 -20.52 -19.83
C ARG A 98 19.98 -21.11 -19.86
N PRO A 99 19.68 -22.16 -20.65
CA PRO A 99 18.36 -22.80 -20.61
C PRO A 99 17.97 -23.33 -19.24
N ILE A 100 18.92 -23.89 -18.48
CA ILE A 100 18.67 -24.40 -17.13
C ILE A 100 18.24 -23.26 -16.20
N VAL A 101 19.01 -22.17 -16.16
CA VAL A 101 18.73 -21.07 -15.22
C VAL A 101 17.46 -20.32 -15.58
N THR A 102 17.24 -20.04 -16.86
CA THR A 102 15.99 -19.39 -17.31
C THR A 102 14.77 -20.31 -17.13
N GLY A 103 14.93 -21.62 -17.37
CA GLY A 103 13.91 -22.63 -17.07
C GLY A 103 13.60 -22.71 -15.57
N LEU A 104 14.61 -22.71 -14.71
CA LEU A 104 14.43 -22.66 -13.25
C LEU A 104 13.70 -21.38 -12.82
N GLY A 105 14.04 -20.23 -13.40
CA GLY A 105 13.35 -18.97 -13.13
C GLY A 105 11.85 -19.07 -13.44
N VAL A 106 11.49 -19.63 -14.60
CA VAL A 106 10.08 -19.87 -14.97
C VAL A 106 9.43 -20.87 -14.00
N ALA A 107 10.15 -21.93 -13.62
CA ALA A 107 9.66 -22.95 -12.70
C ALA A 107 9.29 -22.37 -11.35
N VAL A 108 10.09 -21.43 -10.82
CA VAL A 108 9.81 -20.76 -9.55
C VAL A 108 8.48 -19.99 -9.60
N PHE A 109 8.17 -19.31 -10.71
CA PHE A 109 6.88 -18.61 -10.89
C PHE A 109 5.69 -19.57 -11.06
N LEU A 110 5.89 -20.73 -11.69
CA LEU A 110 4.84 -21.74 -11.86
C LEU A 110 4.57 -22.52 -10.56
N TYR A 111 5.61 -22.82 -9.78
CA TYR A 111 5.48 -23.64 -8.57
C TYR A 111 5.06 -22.81 -7.35
N ARG A 112 5.52 -21.56 -7.26
CA ARG A 112 5.20 -20.64 -6.16
C ARG A 112 4.09 -19.65 -6.52
N GLU A 113 3.06 -20.15 -7.20
CA GLU A 113 1.89 -19.34 -7.59
C GLU A 113 1.17 -18.76 -6.36
N ASP A 114 1.26 -19.42 -5.20
CA ASP A 114 0.78 -18.95 -3.90
C ASP A 114 1.40 -17.61 -3.46
N ARG A 115 2.64 -17.34 -3.86
CA ARG A 115 3.33 -16.06 -3.59
C ARG A 115 3.11 -15.02 -4.67
N PHE A 116 2.70 -15.45 -5.86
CA PHE A 116 2.47 -14.55 -6.96
C PHE A 116 1.19 -13.75 -6.70
N SER A 117 1.24 -12.46 -7.05
CA SER A 117 0.09 -11.57 -6.89
C SER A 117 -0.11 -10.85 -8.21
N THR A 118 -1.29 -11.02 -8.79
CA THR A 118 -1.70 -10.34 -10.03
C THR A 118 -1.92 -8.85 -9.82
N LYS A 119 -2.01 -8.38 -8.57
CA LYS A 119 -2.11 -6.95 -8.23
C LYS A 119 -0.73 -6.31 -8.04
N SER A 120 0.29 -7.09 -7.70
CA SER A 120 1.66 -6.60 -7.55
C SER A 120 2.32 -6.36 -8.90
N GLN A 121 2.51 -5.09 -9.25
CA GLN A 121 3.25 -4.69 -10.46
C GLN A 121 4.65 -5.32 -10.49
N LEU A 122 5.32 -5.41 -9.34
CA LEU A 122 6.64 -6.01 -9.24
C LEU A 122 6.65 -7.49 -9.63
N HIS A 123 5.63 -8.26 -9.22
CA HIS A 123 5.48 -9.66 -9.60
C HIS A 123 5.22 -9.80 -11.11
N ILE A 124 4.33 -8.98 -11.66
CA ILE A 124 4.01 -8.99 -13.10
C ILE A 124 5.27 -8.71 -13.93
N TRP A 125 6.02 -7.66 -13.59
CA TRP A 125 7.23 -7.27 -14.31
C TRP A 125 8.37 -8.28 -14.14
N SER A 126 8.52 -8.89 -12.96
CA SER A 126 9.52 -9.94 -12.74
C SER A 126 9.20 -11.19 -13.56
N ARG A 127 7.93 -11.61 -13.61
CA ARG A 127 7.49 -12.72 -14.46
C ARG A 127 7.72 -12.43 -15.94
N ARG A 128 7.39 -11.23 -16.39
CA ARG A 128 7.64 -10.79 -17.79
C ARG A 128 9.13 -10.81 -18.11
N THR A 129 9.98 -10.32 -17.21
CA THR A 129 11.43 -10.30 -17.40
C THR A 129 12.00 -11.71 -17.48
N VAL A 130 11.57 -12.63 -16.60
CA VAL A 130 11.99 -14.04 -16.64
C VAL A 130 11.50 -14.75 -17.90
N LEU A 131 10.25 -14.53 -18.31
CA LEU A 131 9.70 -15.12 -19.53
C LEU A 131 10.42 -14.59 -20.77
N LEU A 132 10.71 -13.28 -20.79
CA LEU A 132 11.52 -12.65 -21.81
C LEU A 132 12.88 -13.37 -21.84
N LEU A 133 13.62 -13.41 -20.73
CA LEU A 133 14.91 -14.09 -20.62
C LEU A 133 14.92 -15.57 -21.05
N ALA A 134 13.78 -16.25 -20.95
CA ALA A 134 13.63 -17.63 -21.38
C ALA A 134 13.39 -17.82 -22.89
N VAL A 135 13.17 -16.75 -23.66
CA VAL A 135 12.87 -16.84 -25.10
C VAL A 135 14.07 -17.35 -25.91
N PHE A 136 13.77 -18.22 -26.89
CA PHE A 136 14.75 -18.93 -27.73
C PHE A 136 15.61 -18.03 -28.62
N PHE A 137 15.18 -16.80 -28.93
CA PHE A 137 15.84 -15.93 -29.92
C PHE A 137 17.30 -15.60 -29.59
N TYR A 138 17.70 -15.68 -28.32
CA TYR A 138 19.03 -15.31 -27.86
C TYR A 138 19.93 -16.52 -27.55
N ASP A 139 19.45 -17.73 -27.84
CA ASP A 139 20.20 -18.96 -27.69
C ASP A 139 21.24 -19.17 -28.80
N GLU A 140 22.19 -20.08 -28.56
CA GLU A 140 23.27 -20.40 -29.52
C GLU A 140 22.73 -21.00 -30.81
N SER A 141 21.64 -21.78 -30.71
CA SER A 141 20.90 -22.34 -31.84
C SER A 141 20.43 -21.28 -32.85
N MET A 142 20.18 -20.06 -32.40
CA MET A 142 19.66 -18.97 -33.22
C MET A 142 20.75 -18.06 -33.80
N THR A 143 22.03 -18.46 -33.73
CA THR A 143 23.14 -17.66 -34.26
C THR A 143 23.02 -17.40 -35.76
N GLY A 144 22.51 -18.36 -36.54
CA GLY A 144 22.23 -18.15 -37.96
C GLY A 144 21.16 -17.08 -38.20
N PHE A 145 20.04 -17.16 -37.48
CA PHE A 145 18.97 -16.17 -37.55
C PHE A 145 19.44 -14.76 -37.16
N ARG A 146 20.24 -14.65 -36.09
CA ARG A 146 20.80 -13.37 -35.63
C ARG A 146 21.77 -12.73 -36.62
N LYS A 147 22.51 -13.55 -37.40
CA LYS A 147 23.34 -13.04 -38.50
C LYS A 147 22.48 -12.42 -39.61
N SER A 148 21.31 -13.01 -39.89
CA SER A 148 20.39 -12.51 -40.92
C SER A 148 19.58 -11.29 -40.47
N TRP A 149 19.35 -11.12 -39.16
CA TRP A 149 18.52 -10.04 -38.62
C TRP A 149 19.24 -9.30 -37.47
N PRO A 150 20.03 -8.26 -37.77
CA PRO A 150 20.81 -7.51 -36.77
C PRO A 150 19.95 -6.79 -35.72
N VAL A 151 18.66 -6.55 -36.00
CA VAL A 151 17.70 -6.00 -35.02
C VAL A 151 17.51 -6.94 -33.82
N PHE A 152 17.66 -8.25 -34.03
CA PHE A 152 17.71 -9.26 -32.95
C PHE A 152 19.13 -9.49 -32.42
N SER A 153 20.01 -8.51 -32.59
CA SER A 153 21.32 -8.55 -31.96
C SER A 153 21.20 -8.55 -30.44
N ILE A 154 22.30 -8.91 -29.79
CA ILE A 154 22.35 -9.02 -28.34
C ILE A 154 22.26 -7.63 -27.69
N LEU A 155 22.62 -6.55 -28.39
CA LEU A 155 22.66 -5.22 -27.79
C LEU A 155 21.27 -4.65 -27.42
N PRO A 156 20.25 -4.60 -28.31
CA PRO A 156 18.90 -4.15 -27.92
C PRO A 156 18.30 -4.98 -26.79
N TRP A 157 18.60 -6.27 -26.79
CA TRP A 157 18.18 -7.21 -25.76
C TRP A 157 18.74 -6.87 -24.38
N GLU A 158 20.06 -6.70 -24.30
CA GLU A 158 20.76 -6.32 -23.08
C GLU A 158 20.25 -4.97 -22.55
N ILE A 159 19.99 -4.01 -23.45
CA ILE A 159 19.40 -2.72 -23.08
C ILE A 159 18.02 -2.91 -22.46
N ILE A 160 17.14 -3.70 -23.10
CA ILE A 160 15.78 -3.94 -22.60
C ILE A 160 15.82 -4.61 -21.21
N CYS A 161 16.67 -5.63 -21.03
CA CYS A 161 16.76 -6.35 -19.76
C CYS A 161 17.29 -5.46 -18.63
N ASN A 162 18.31 -4.64 -18.90
CA ASN A 162 18.82 -3.67 -17.92
C ASN A 162 17.78 -2.60 -17.57
N VAL A 163 17.01 -2.11 -18.54
CA VAL A 163 15.91 -1.15 -18.30
C VAL A 163 14.82 -1.78 -17.44
N LEU A 164 14.43 -3.03 -17.72
CA LEU A 164 13.47 -3.77 -16.90
C LEU A 164 13.99 -3.98 -15.48
N GLN A 165 15.26 -4.31 -15.31
CA GLN A 165 15.90 -4.42 -13.99
C GLN A 165 15.83 -3.10 -13.21
N VAL A 166 16.23 -1.98 -13.81
CA VAL A 166 16.16 -0.65 -13.19
C VAL A 166 14.71 -0.31 -12.81
N HIS A 167 13.74 -0.61 -13.68
CA HIS A 167 12.33 -0.37 -13.41
C HIS A 167 11.81 -1.20 -12.22
N MET A 168 12.13 -2.49 -12.18
CA MET A 168 11.74 -3.37 -11.06
C MET A 168 12.36 -2.91 -9.74
N THR A 169 13.62 -2.49 -9.75
CA THR A 169 14.27 -1.93 -8.56
C THR A 169 13.59 -0.64 -8.10
N ASN A 170 13.17 0.24 -9.03
CA ASN A 170 12.40 1.43 -8.68
C ASN A 170 11.04 1.10 -8.04
N LEU A 171 10.32 0.10 -8.58
CA LEU A 171 9.09 -0.39 -7.96
C LEU A 171 9.35 -0.93 -6.55
N LYS A 172 10.48 -1.61 -6.35
CA LYS A 172 10.89 -2.10 -5.03
C LYS A 172 11.18 -0.96 -4.05
N LEU A 173 11.93 0.07 -4.48
CA LEU A 173 12.22 1.24 -3.68
C LEU A 173 10.94 2.00 -3.29
N GLN A 174 9.98 2.14 -4.22
CA GLN A 174 8.67 2.73 -3.90
C GLN A 174 7.93 1.93 -2.83
N ALA A 175 7.93 0.60 -2.92
CA ALA A 175 7.31 -0.27 -1.92
C ALA A 175 7.99 -0.18 -0.54
N LEU A 176 9.28 0.21 -0.50
CA LEU A 176 10.02 0.47 0.74
C LEU A 176 9.81 1.89 1.29
N GLY A 177 8.98 2.73 0.66
CA GLY A 177 8.78 4.13 1.05
C GLY A 177 9.75 5.13 0.43
N TRP A 178 10.70 4.70 -0.40
CA TRP A 178 11.75 5.55 -0.99
C TRP A 178 11.28 6.23 -2.30
N ARG A 179 10.10 6.87 -2.26
CA ARG A 179 9.45 7.42 -3.47
C ARG A 179 10.28 8.49 -4.17
N LEU A 180 10.90 9.40 -3.42
CA LEU A 180 11.75 10.46 -3.98
C LEU A 180 12.97 9.88 -4.72
N MET A 181 13.66 8.93 -4.09
CA MET A 181 14.82 8.26 -4.70
C MET A 181 14.41 7.47 -5.95
N ALA A 182 13.28 6.77 -5.91
CA ALA A 182 12.76 6.05 -7.07
C ALA A 182 12.39 6.99 -8.23
N MET A 183 11.79 8.16 -7.94
CA MET A 183 11.50 9.18 -8.97
C MET A 183 12.79 9.76 -9.56
N PHE A 184 13.78 10.06 -8.73
CA PHE A 184 15.10 10.52 -9.19
C PHE A 184 15.76 9.50 -10.12
N CYS A 185 15.80 8.23 -9.70
CA CYS A 185 16.32 7.12 -10.51
C CYS A 185 15.54 6.95 -11.82
N HIS A 186 14.22 7.14 -11.81
CA HIS A 186 13.39 7.08 -13.01
C HIS A 186 13.73 8.20 -14.00
N MET A 187 13.89 9.44 -13.52
CA MET A 187 14.27 10.58 -14.35
C MET A 187 15.66 10.41 -14.97
N LEU A 188 16.65 9.94 -14.18
CA LEU A 188 17.99 9.64 -14.69
C LEU A 188 17.97 8.51 -15.72
N ALA A 189 17.25 7.42 -15.47
CA ALA A 189 17.12 6.33 -16.42
C ALA A 189 16.45 6.78 -17.73
N ALA A 190 15.40 7.59 -17.65
CA ALA A 190 14.72 8.16 -18.83
C ALA A 190 15.66 9.07 -19.63
N ALA A 191 16.40 9.97 -18.97
CA ALA A 191 17.39 10.84 -19.61
C ALA A 191 18.51 10.03 -20.27
N GLY A 192 19.02 9.00 -19.58
CA GLY A 192 20.02 8.07 -20.10
C GLY A 192 19.55 7.31 -21.34
N CYS A 193 18.32 6.75 -21.30
CA CYS A 193 17.73 6.03 -22.43
C CYS A 193 17.45 6.97 -23.62
N GLY A 194 16.93 8.17 -23.38
CA GLY A 194 16.69 9.16 -24.43
C GLY A 194 17.98 9.58 -25.13
N SER A 195 19.06 9.78 -24.35
CA SER A 195 20.38 10.15 -24.89
C SER A 195 21.00 9.01 -25.69
N LEU A 196 20.85 7.76 -25.22
CA LEU A 196 21.29 6.57 -25.96
C LEU A 196 20.56 6.45 -27.29
N LEU A 197 19.24 6.58 -27.29
CA LEU A 197 18.43 6.50 -28.52
C LEU A 197 18.86 7.58 -29.53
N MET A 198 19.04 8.81 -29.07
CA MET A 198 19.51 9.91 -29.92
C MET A 198 20.91 9.64 -30.48
N ALA A 199 21.84 9.12 -29.67
CA ALA A 199 23.17 8.76 -30.14
C ALA A 199 23.12 7.65 -31.20
N LEU A 200 22.30 6.61 -30.99
CA LEU A 200 22.12 5.52 -31.95
C LEU A 200 21.52 6.02 -33.27
N VAL A 201 20.54 6.93 -33.22
CA VAL A 201 19.98 7.58 -34.41
C VAL A 201 21.06 8.35 -35.16
N MET A 202 21.87 9.16 -34.47
CA MET A 202 22.98 9.89 -35.11
C MET A 202 24.02 8.97 -35.75
N ILE A 203 24.37 7.86 -35.09
CA ILE A 203 25.29 6.86 -35.63
C ILE A 203 24.68 6.19 -36.86
N SER A 204 23.39 5.86 -36.83
CA SER A 204 22.69 5.21 -37.95
C SER A 204 22.60 6.07 -39.21
N PHE A 205 22.57 7.40 -39.07
CA PHE A 205 22.65 8.31 -40.22
C PHE A 205 24.05 8.39 -40.85
N LYS A 206 25.10 8.10 -40.07
CA LYS A 206 26.49 8.16 -40.54
C LYS A 206 27.01 6.83 -41.07
N ILE A 207 26.55 5.72 -40.51
CA ILE A 207 27.03 4.37 -40.83
C ILE A 207 25.88 3.61 -41.50
N PRO A 208 25.99 3.26 -42.79
CA PRO A 208 24.99 2.46 -43.47
C PRO A 208 24.74 1.15 -42.71
N PHE A 209 23.46 0.77 -42.56
CA PHE A 209 23.08 -0.42 -41.80
C PHE A 209 23.74 -1.71 -42.31
N GLY A 210 24.06 -1.78 -43.61
CA GLY A 210 24.77 -2.91 -44.23
C GLY A 210 26.20 -3.12 -43.71
N ASP A 211 26.85 -2.07 -43.21
CA ASP A 211 28.23 -2.14 -42.71
C ASP A 211 28.30 -2.63 -41.25
N PHE A 212 27.20 -2.54 -40.49
CA PHE A 212 27.14 -2.92 -39.08
C PHE A 212 27.32 -4.44 -38.83
N GLY A 213 27.10 -5.27 -39.86
CA GLY A 213 27.11 -6.73 -39.75
C GLY A 213 28.38 -7.43 -40.25
N ASN A 214 29.18 -6.78 -41.10
CA ASN A 214 30.24 -7.47 -41.85
C ASN A 214 31.55 -7.73 -41.08
N GLY A 215 31.66 -7.28 -39.82
CA GLY A 215 32.76 -7.66 -38.91
C GLY A 215 34.17 -7.24 -39.33
N THR A 216 34.35 -6.67 -40.51
CA THR A 216 35.65 -6.28 -41.08
C THR A 216 36.04 -4.84 -40.75
N ARG A 217 35.07 -3.99 -40.38
CA ARG A 217 35.31 -2.58 -40.07
C ARG A 217 35.17 -2.31 -38.58
N THR A 218 36.27 -2.08 -37.90
CA THR A 218 36.27 -1.52 -36.54
C THR A 218 35.79 -0.08 -36.61
N ILE A 219 34.64 0.22 -36.00
CA ILE A 219 34.13 1.59 -35.87
C ILE A 219 35.09 2.34 -34.96
N GLY A 220 35.85 3.28 -35.51
CA GLY A 220 36.75 4.13 -34.75
C GLY A 220 36.00 5.24 -34.03
N ALA A 221 36.63 5.85 -33.02
CA ALA A 221 36.08 7.04 -32.34
C ALA A 221 35.78 8.19 -33.33
N ALA A 222 36.56 8.28 -34.41
CA ALA A 222 36.35 9.25 -35.49
C ALA A 222 35.03 9.05 -36.25
N ASP A 223 34.58 7.80 -36.43
CA ASP A 223 33.37 7.46 -37.18
C ASP A 223 32.08 7.82 -36.41
N ILE A 224 32.11 7.68 -35.08
CA ILE A 224 30.99 8.04 -34.19
C ILE A 224 30.74 9.56 -34.24
N GLY A 225 31.83 10.33 -34.20
CA GLY A 225 31.81 11.79 -34.13
C GLY A 225 31.47 12.32 -32.74
N TYR A 226 31.98 13.52 -32.46
CA TYR A 226 31.94 14.13 -31.12
C TYR A 226 30.54 14.24 -30.49
N PRO A 227 29.46 14.64 -31.22
CA PRO A 227 28.14 14.76 -30.61
C PRO A 227 27.55 13.43 -30.12
N ALA A 228 27.64 12.38 -30.95
CA ALA A 228 27.13 11.06 -30.60
C ALA A 228 27.95 10.45 -29.45
N PHE A 229 29.27 10.63 -29.45
CA PHE A 229 30.13 10.20 -28.35
C PHE A 229 29.76 10.88 -27.02
N SER A 230 29.50 12.20 -27.05
CA SER A 230 29.08 12.94 -25.86
C SER A 230 27.75 12.44 -25.29
N LEU A 231 26.77 12.15 -26.16
CA LEU A 231 25.49 11.57 -25.76
C LEU A 231 25.63 10.15 -25.18
N LEU A 232 26.53 9.33 -25.73
CA LEU A 232 26.85 8.01 -25.17
C LEU A 232 27.49 8.12 -23.79
N LEU A 233 28.42 9.07 -23.60
CA LEU A 233 29.07 9.30 -22.30
C LEU A 233 28.06 9.81 -21.25
N PHE A 234 27.19 10.73 -21.64
CA PHE A 234 26.12 11.21 -20.75
C PHE A 234 25.13 10.09 -20.39
N SER A 235 24.71 9.29 -21.38
CA SER A 235 23.88 8.10 -21.14
C SER A 235 24.53 7.14 -20.16
N PHE A 236 25.82 6.83 -20.36
CA PHE A 236 26.61 6.01 -19.47
C PHE A 236 26.61 6.57 -18.03
N PHE A 237 26.90 7.86 -17.87
CA PHE A 237 26.88 8.54 -16.57
C PHE A 237 25.51 8.44 -15.88
N CYS A 238 24.41 8.71 -16.59
CA CYS A 238 23.05 8.59 -16.05
C CYS A 238 22.73 7.17 -15.59
N CYS A 239 23.08 6.15 -16.40
CA CYS A 239 22.87 4.75 -16.06
C CYS A 239 23.64 4.36 -14.80
N TRP A 240 24.94 4.65 -14.71
CA TRP A 240 25.73 4.31 -13.52
C TRP A 240 25.27 5.07 -12.27
N THR A 241 24.95 6.35 -12.40
CA THR A 241 24.41 7.14 -11.29
C THR A 241 23.11 6.54 -10.77
N THR A 242 22.23 6.07 -11.67
CA THR A 242 20.99 5.36 -11.30
C THR A 242 21.31 4.08 -10.53
N LEU A 243 22.22 3.25 -11.05
CA LEU A 243 22.57 1.96 -10.44
C LEU A 243 23.20 2.14 -9.06
N PHE A 244 24.12 3.08 -8.88
CA PHE A 244 24.72 3.38 -7.58
C PHE A 244 23.71 3.95 -6.60
N SER A 245 22.80 4.82 -7.05
CA SER A 245 21.72 5.37 -6.20
C SER A 245 20.78 4.26 -5.72
N GLN A 246 20.39 3.35 -6.61
CA GLN A 246 19.57 2.19 -6.27
C GLN A 246 20.28 1.24 -5.30
N CYS A 247 21.55 0.94 -5.53
CA CYS A 247 22.38 0.12 -4.65
C CYS A 247 22.50 0.75 -3.26
N GLY A 248 22.83 2.04 -3.18
CA GLY A 248 22.92 2.78 -1.92
C GLY A 248 21.61 2.77 -1.14
N ALA A 249 20.47 2.99 -1.80
CA ALA A 249 19.16 2.95 -1.16
C ALA A 249 18.80 1.55 -0.63
N LEU A 250 19.08 0.49 -1.40
CA LEU A 250 18.87 -0.90 -0.96
C LEU A 250 19.78 -1.27 0.22
N CYS A 251 21.05 -0.87 0.18
CA CYS A 251 21.99 -1.07 1.30
C CYS A 251 21.53 -0.32 2.56
N HIS A 252 21.07 0.91 2.42
CA HIS A 252 20.55 1.68 3.55
C HIS A 252 19.30 1.02 4.16
N ALA A 253 18.36 0.58 3.33
CA ALA A 253 17.18 -0.17 3.80
C ALA A 253 17.59 -1.49 4.49
N ALA A 254 18.57 -2.22 3.94
CA ALA A 254 19.10 -3.44 4.55
C ALA A 254 19.77 -3.18 5.90
N THR A 255 20.56 -2.11 6.03
CA THR A 255 21.20 -1.75 7.31
C THR A 255 20.13 -1.43 8.36
N GLY A 256 19.12 -0.63 8.02
CA GLY A 256 18.00 -0.33 8.93
C GLY A 256 17.26 -1.59 9.37
N ALA A 257 17.06 -2.53 8.46
CA ALA A 257 16.46 -3.84 8.74
C ALA A 257 17.27 -4.66 9.75
N ILE A 258 18.60 -4.73 9.58
CA ILE A 258 19.49 -5.47 10.50
C ILE A 258 19.44 -4.86 11.89
N VAL A 259 19.53 -3.52 12.00
CA VAL A 259 19.51 -2.82 13.29
C VAL A 259 18.19 -3.07 14.02
N ALA A 260 17.07 -3.14 13.30
CA ALA A 260 15.76 -3.38 13.90
C ALA A 260 15.47 -4.86 14.23
N ALA A 261 16.22 -5.82 13.68
CA ALA A 261 15.93 -7.25 13.74
C ALA A 261 16.24 -7.93 15.08
N HIS A 262 16.00 -7.28 16.23
CA HIS A 262 16.25 -7.81 17.58
C HIS A 262 15.47 -9.11 17.84
N GLY A 263 16.04 -10.25 17.43
CA GLY A 263 15.44 -11.59 17.53
C GLY A 263 14.53 -11.99 16.36
N ASP A 264 14.27 -11.12 15.37
CA ASP A 264 13.41 -11.45 14.21
C ASP A 264 14.25 -12.00 13.04
N GLU A 265 14.30 -13.34 12.91
CA GLU A 265 15.03 -14.02 11.85
C GLU A 265 14.50 -13.68 10.43
N ALA A 266 13.20 -13.41 10.30
CA ALA A 266 12.61 -13.07 9.01
C ALA A 266 13.06 -11.69 8.54
N LEU A 267 13.18 -10.73 9.45
CA LEU A 267 13.72 -9.40 9.15
C LEU A 267 15.21 -9.48 8.78
N ARG A 268 16.00 -10.28 9.51
CA ARG A 268 17.41 -10.51 9.19
C ARG A 268 17.58 -11.16 7.81
N SER A 269 16.80 -12.18 7.51
CA SER A 269 16.80 -12.82 6.18
C SER A 269 16.46 -11.81 5.07
N THR A 270 15.44 -10.98 5.30
CA THR A 270 15.03 -9.93 4.35
C THR A 270 16.13 -8.91 4.12
N ALA A 271 16.85 -8.51 5.17
CA ALA A 271 18.02 -7.65 5.05
C ALA A 271 19.13 -8.28 4.19
N CYS A 272 19.42 -9.57 4.38
CA CYS A 272 20.37 -10.28 3.54
C CYS A 272 19.94 -10.29 2.06
N PHE A 273 18.65 -10.48 1.78
CA PHE A 273 18.13 -10.40 0.40
C PHE A 273 18.20 -8.98 -0.17
N LEU A 274 18.05 -7.94 0.63
CA LEU A 274 18.24 -6.56 0.19
C LEU A 274 19.70 -6.26 -0.17
N TYR A 275 20.67 -6.73 0.62
CA TYR A 275 22.09 -6.64 0.23
C TYR A 275 22.41 -7.46 -1.01
N LEU A 276 21.85 -8.66 -1.14
CA LEU A 276 22.00 -9.46 -2.35
C LEU A 276 21.44 -8.72 -3.57
N ASN A 277 20.25 -8.13 -3.45
CA ASN A 277 19.67 -7.29 -4.51
C ASN A 277 20.56 -6.10 -4.84
N ALA A 278 21.10 -5.40 -3.84
CA ALA A 278 22.00 -4.26 -4.05
C ALA A 278 23.25 -4.67 -4.86
N LEU A 279 23.84 -5.83 -4.54
CA LEU A 279 24.96 -6.40 -5.29
C LEU A 279 24.57 -6.78 -6.73
N LEU A 280 23.46 -7.50 -6.89
CA LEU A 280 23.00 -7.99 -8.19
C LEU A 280 22.58 -6.84 -9.13
N VAL A 281 22.05 -5.74 -8.57
CA VAL A 281 21.69 -4.53 -9.33
C VAL A 281 22.90 -3.92 -10.04
N ILE A 282 24.09 -3.98 -9.43
CA ILE A 282 25.34 -3.52 -10.06
C ILE A 282 25.94 -4.60 -10.96
N LEU A 283 25.96 -5.85 -10.49
CA LEU A 283 26.70 -6.93 -11.14
C LEU A 283 26.18 -7.24 -12.56
N GLY A 284 24.86 -7.24 -12.77
CA GLY A 284 24.27 -7.50 -14.10
C GLY A 284 24.79 -6.51 -15.15
N PRO A 285 24.54 -5.19 -14.99
CA PRO A 285 25.04 -4.16 -15.90
C PRO A 285 26.56 -4.20 -16.13
N VAL A 286 27.37 -4.50 -15.10
CA VAL A 286 28.83 -4.68 -15.26
C VAL A 286 29.11 -5.84 -16.23
N LEU A 287 28.48 -7.00 -16.02
CA LEU A 287 28.68 -8.19 -16.85
C LEU A 287 28.16 -7.97 -18.28
N GLY A 288 27.00 -7.34 -18.45
CA GLY A 288 26.46 -6.95 -19.76
C GLY A 288 27.38 -5.97 -20.51
N PHE A 289 27.95 -4.99 -19.80
CA PHE A 289 28.92 -4.05 -20.36
C PHE A 289 30.22 -4.75 -20.77
N CYS A 290 30.79 -5.60 -19.90
CA CYS A 290 31.95 -6.41 -20.25
C CYS A 290 31.66 -7.30 -21.46
N GLY A 291 30.51 -7.98 -21.48
CA GLY A 291 30.07 -8.80 -22.60
C GLY A 291 30.00 -8.02 -23.91
N THR A 292 29.50 -6.78 -23.86
CA THR A 292 29.45 -5.86 -25.01
C THR A 292 30.83 -5.43 -25.45
N LEU A 293 31.74 -5.08 -24.54
CA LEU A 293 33.13 -4.75 -24.88
C LEU A 293 33.87 -5.92 -25.53
N PHE A 294 33.71 -7.14 -25.00
CA PHE A 294 34.26 -8.34 -25.61
C PHE A 294 33.63 -8.63 -26.98
N PHE A 295 32.34 -8.32 -27.14
CA PHE A 295 31.65 -8.42 -28.42
C PHE A 295 32.26 -7.50 -29.47
N VAL A 296 32.44 -6.22 -29.14
CA VAL A 296 33.07 -5.22 -30.01
C VAL A 296 34.53 -5.56 -30.30
N ALA A 297 35.27 -6.07 -29.32
CA ALA A 297 36.68 -6.43 -29.48
C ALA A 297 36.92 -7.74 -30.28
N GLY A 298 35.87 -8.43 -30.72
CA GLY A 298 35.98 -9.66 -31.52
C GLY A 298 36.64 -10.85 -30.81
N LYS A 299 36.82 -10.80 -29.48
CA LYS A 299 37.56 -11.82 -28.71
C LYS A 299 36.71 -13.07 -28.48
N GLU A 300 37.33 -14.25 -28.48
CA GLU A 300 36.68 -15.50 -28.10
C GLU A 300 36.31 -15.50 -26.60
N GLY A 301 35.03 -15.65 -26.26
CA GLY A 301 34.52 -15.55 -24.88
C GLY A 301 33.23 -14.76 -24.71
N ARG A 302 32.71 -14.13 -25.79
CA ARG A 302 31.49 -13.29 -25.81
C ARG A 302 30.30 -13.90 -25.08
N MET A 303 30.01 -15.17 -25.35
CA MET A 303 28.79 -15.84 -24.88
C MET A 303 28.83 -16.22 -23.40
N THR A 304 30.02 -16.40 -22.82
CA THR A 304 30.14 -16.76 -21.40
C THR A 304 29.72 -15.58 -20.52
N TRP A 305 30.17 -14.36 -20.81
CA TRP A 305 29.80 -13.16 -20.06
C TRP A 305 28.30 -12.86 -20.14
N MET A 306 27.72 -12.96 -21.34
CA MET A 306 26.27 -12.80 -21.54
C MET A 306 25.46 -13.91 -20.87
N THR A 307 26.03 -15.12 -20.73
CA THR A 307 25.37 -16.18 -19.97
C THR A 307 25.35 -15.83 -18.49
N LEU A 308 26.48 -15.40 -17.94
CA LEU A 308 26.58 -14.98 -16.54
C LEU A 308 25.67 -13.79 -16.23
N ASP A 309 25.58 -12.81 -17.13
CA ASP A 309 24.65 -11.70 -16.99
C ASP A 309 23.18 -12.19 -16.93
N VAL A 310 22.74 -13.02 -17.88
CA VAL A 310 21.38 -13.62 -17.84
C VAL A 310 21.13 -14.37 -16.53
N VAL A 311 22.13 -15.10 -16.02
CA VAL A 311 22.04 -15.78 -14.73
C VAL A 311 21.80 -14.76 -13.61
N VAL A 312 22.60 -13.70 -13.56
CA VAL A 312 22.44 -12.62 -12.58
C VAL A 312 21.06 -11.96 -12.70
N GLN A 313 20.60 -11.63 -13.90
CA GLN A 313 19.30 -10.99 -14.12
C GLN A 313 18.12 -11.87 -13.68
N ILE A 314 18.17 -13.19 -13.90
CA ILE A 314 17.15 -14.12 -13.37
C ILE A 314 17.13 -14.07 -11.85
N PHE A 315 18.30 -14.15 -11.19
CA PHE A 315 18.37 -14.06 -9.73
C PHE A 315 17.91 -12.69 -9.22
N THR A 316 18.25 -11.60 -9.90
CA THR A 316 17.78 -10.24 -9.58
C THR A 316 16.26 -10.17 -9.65
N ALA A 317 15.64 -10.67 -10.72
CA ALA A 317 14.19 -10.65 -10.87
C ALA A 317 13.48 -11.46 -9.77
N LEU A 318 14.02 -12.63 -9.42
CA LEU A 318 13.47 -13.50 -8.37
C LEU A 318 13.66 -12.91 -6.96
N ALA A 319 14.80 -12.28 -6.70
CA ALA A 319 15.11 -11.68 -5.41
C ALA A 319 14.41 -10.33 -5.20
N LEU A 320 14.24 -9.51 -6.24
CA LEU A 320 13.46 -8.26 -6.17
C LEU A 320 11.98 -8.56 -5.88
N SER A 321 11.40 -9.52 -6.60
CA SER A 321 10.00 -9.93 -6.42
C SER A 321 9.71 -10.63 -5.10
N GLY A 322 10.72 -11.04 -4.32
CA GLY A 322 10.48 -11.83 -3.10
C GLY A 322 10.04 -13.27 -3.38
N MET A 323 10.13 -13.72 -4.63
CA MET A 323 9.93 -15.12 -5.01
C MET A 323 11.02 -16.01 -4.41
N MET A 324 12.20 -15.44 -4.14
CA MET A 324 13.24 -16.00 -3.27
C MET A 324 13.19 -15.38 -1.87
N GLY A 325 13.37 -16.22 -0.85
CA GLY A 325 13.43 -15.80 0.56
C GLY A 325 12.34 -16.41 1.46
N PRO A 326 12.16 -15.87 2.68
CA PRO A 326 11.30 -16.42 3.74
C PRO A 326 9.84 -16.60 3.26
N ARG A 327 9.02 -17.35 4.01
CA ARG A 327 7.61 -17.64 3.63
C ARG A 327 6.76 -16.38 3.41
N ASN A 328 6.92 -15.37 4.26
CA ASN A 328 6.20 -14.10 4.18
C ASN A 328 7.18 -12.93 3.96
N PRO A 329 7.79 -12.79 2.77
CA PRO A 329 8.71 -11.70 2.50
C PRO A 329 8.00 -10.35 2.56
N MET A 330 6.72 -10.30 2.16
CA MET A 330 5.90 -9.08 2.20
C MET A 330 5.67 -8.57 3.61
N GLU A 331 5.51 -9.45 4.60
CA GLU A 331 5.35 -9.06 6.01
C GLU A 331 6.62 -8.41 6.54
N ALA A 332 7.79 -8.99 6.24
CA ALA A 332 9.07 -8.39 6.59
C ALA A 332 9.34 -7.09 5.84
N PHE A 333 8.91 -6.96 4.57
CA PHE A 333 8.99 -5.71 3.81
C PHE A 333 8.08 -4.62 4.39
N ARG A 334 6.87 -4.98 4.86
CA ARG A 334 5.97 -4.04 5.54
C ARG A 334 6.55 -3.58 6.87
N LYS A 335 7.02 -4.51 7.71
CA LYS A 335 7.77 -4.17 8.94
C LYS A 335 8.93 -3.23 8.65
N LEU A 336 9.66 -3.44 7.55
CA LEU A 336 10.72 -2.54 7.12
C LEU A 336 10.22 -1.13 6.77
N ALA A 337 9.12 -1.05 6.02
CA ALA A 337 8.51 0.20 5.61
C ALA A 337 8.05 0.99 6.85
N ASP A 338 7.42 0.30 7.82
CA ASP A 338 7.01 0.87 9.10
C ASP A 338 8.23 1.38 9.89
N LEU A 339 9.28 0.58 10.01
CA LEU A 339 10.54 0.96 10.68
C LEU A 339 11.28 2.10 9.99
N SER A 340 11.10 2.27 8.67
CA SER A 340 11.69 3.39 7.93
C SER A 340 10.98 4.73 8.16
N GLY A 341 9.96 4.76 9.02
CA GLY A 341 9.20 5.97 9.36
C GLY A 341 8.24 6.44 8.26
N TYR A 342 7.99 5.58 7.27
CA TYR A 342 7.11 5.86 6.13
C TYR A 342 5.91 4.90 6.03
N GLY A 343 5.97 3.75 6.72
CA GLY A 343 4.83 2.88 6.92
C GLY A 343 3.98 3.37 8.09
N PHE A 344 2.68 3.15 7.98
CA PHE A 344 1.66 3.61 8.91
C PHE A 344 2.05 3.26 10.36
N GLU A 345 2.50 4.25 11.14
CA GLU A 345 2.47 4.21 12.60
C GLU A 345 1.00 4.16 13.05
N CYS A 346 0.35 3.01 12.81
CA CYS A 346 -0.97 2.68 13.33
C CYS A 346 -0.87 2.09 14.75
N SER A 347 0.27 2.16 15.44
CA SER A 347 0.46 1.45 16.71
C SER A 347 0.98 2.33 17.85
N LYS A 348 0.28 3.43 18.10
CA LYS A 348 -0.40 3.64 19.38
C LYS A 348 -1.46 4.71 19.14
N ARG A 349 -2.74 4.32 19.16
CA ARG A 349 -3.85 5.28 19.16
C ARG A 349 -3.77 6.05 20.46
N ILE A 350 -3.10 7.20 20.44
CA ILE A 350 -2.98 8.07 21.60
C ILE A 350 -4.07 9.12 21.45
N ALA A 351 -5.08 9.00 22.30
CA ALA A 351 -6.06 10.07 22.44
C ALA A 351 -5.34 11.38 22.80
N PHE A 352 -5.74 12.46 22.15
CA PHE A 352 -5.25 13.81 22.37
C PHE A 352 -6.43 14.72 22.68
N PRO A 353 -6.70 15.04 23.96
CA PRO A 353 -7.85 15.86 24.35
C PRO A 353 -7.65 17.37 24.10
N GLY A 354 -6.56 17.77 23.45
CA GLY A 354 -6.06 19.14 23.42
C GLY A 354 -5.06 19.42 24.55
N HIS A 355 -4.34 20.53 24.41
CA HIS A 355 -3.43 21.05 25.43
C HIS A 355 -3.41 22.58 25.33
N ILE A 356 -3.92 23.26 26.37
CA ILE A 356 -3.90 24.71 26.48
C ILE A 356 -2.84 25.09 27.50
N ASN A 357 -1.81 25.81 27.05
CA ASN A 357 -0.74 26.30 27.90
C ASN A 357 -1.05 27.75 28.29
N GLU A 358 -1.09 28.06 29.58
CA GLU A 358 -1.42 29.40 30.10
C GLU A 358 -0.43 30.49 29.67
N GLN A 359 0.82 30.11 29.36
CA GLN A 359 1.88 31.03 28.93
C GLN A 359 1.91 31.24 27.41
N ALA A 360 1.23 30.40 26.64
CA ALA A 360 1.29 30.48 25.17
C ALA A 360 0.58 31.74 24.66
N ALA A 361 1.22 32.48 23.75
CA ALA A 361 0.59 33.61 23.05
C ALA A 361 -0.30 33.16 21.87
N LYS A 362 -0.07 31.96 21.34
CA LYS A 362 -0.70 31.42 20.12
C LYS A 362 -1.38 30.10 20.40
N CYS A 363 -2.55 29.86 19.82
CA CYS A 363 -3.29 28.60 19.91
C CYS A 363 -3.71 28.10 18.54
N ILE A 364 -3.30 26.88 18.19
CA ILE A 364 -3.81 26.18 17.00
C ILE A 364 -5.18 25.60 17.37
N VAL A 365 -6.24 26.11 16.75
CA VAL A 365 -7.63 25.70 17.04
C VAL A 365 -8.23 24.79 15.98
N SER A 366 -7.66 24.76 14.78
CA SER A 366 -8.08 23.81 13.75
C SER A 366 -6.90 23.40 12.89
N PHE A 367 -6.71 22.09 12.72
CA PHE A 367 -5.59 21.52 11.97
C PHE A 367 -6.03 20.37 11.06
N PRO A 368 -5.51 20.26 9.82
CA PRO A 368 -5.91 19.22 8.90
C PRO A 368 -5.31 17.87 9.27
N GLY A 369 -6.15 16.96 9.80
CA GLY A 369 -5.74 15.62 10.24
C GLY A 369 -5.22 14.68 9.15
N VAL A 370 -5.19 15.08 7.87
CA VAL A 370 -4.56 14.29 6.79
C VAL A 370 -3.03 14.41 6.81
N TYR A 371 -2.47 15.41 7.48
CA TYR A 371 -1.04 15.64 7.58
C TYR A 371 -0.46 15.08 8.88
N ASN A 372 -0.57 13.76 9.09
CA ASN A 372 -0.17 13.06 10.32
C ASN A 372 1.24 13.46 10.79
N ALA A 373 2.22 13.49 9.89
CA ALA A 373 3.59 13.86 10.25
C ALA A 373 3.74 15.30 10.76
N LEU A 374 2.90 16.24 10.30
CA LEU A 374 2.88 17.62 10.81
C LEU A 374 2.08 17.71 12.11
N TRP A 375 0.99 16.96 12.22
CA TRP A 375 0.23 16.82 13.46
C TRP A 375 1.09 16.27 14.61
N ASP A 376 1.88 15.22 14.36
CA ASP A 376 2.76 14.64 15.37
C ASP A 376 3.84 15.63 15.81
N LYS A 377 4.32 16.48 14.90
CA LYS A 377 5.21 17.59 15.24
C LYS A 377 4.50 18.63 16.10
N ALA A 378 3.25 18.98 15.80
CA ALA A 378 2.45 19.88 16.62
C ALA A 378 2.29 19.33 18.04
N VAL A 379 1.86 18.07 18.17
CA VAL A 379 1.66 17.41 19.47
C VAL A 379 2.96 17.31 20.25
N LYS A 380 4.08 16.97 19.59
CA LYS A 380 5.40 16.92 20.22
C LYS A 380 5.87 18.31 20.68
N HIS A 381 5.67 19.34 19.87
CA HIS A 381 6.05 20.72 20.20
C HIS A 381 5.31 21.20 21.45
N VAL A 382 4.00 20.94 21.52
CA VAL A 382 3.16 21.38 22.64
C VAL A 382 3.37 20.55 23.91
N ARG A 383 3.88 19.32 23.80
CA ARG A 383 4.19 18.45 24.96
C ARG A 383 5.62 18.58 25.47
N ALA A 384 6.49 19.34 24.81
CA ALA A 384 7.88 19.45 25.23
C ALA A 384 7.98 20.35 26.47
N ASP A 385 8.44 19.80 27.59
CA ASP A 385 8.60 20.52 28.87
C ASP A 385 9.67 21.64 28.83
N SER A 386 10.44 21.73 27.75
CA SER A 386 11.65 22.58 27.65
C SER A 386 11.52 23.72 26.64
N VAL A 387 10.31 24.15 26.30
CA VAL A 387 10.09 25.25 25.35
C VAL A 387 10.17 26.58 26.10
N SER A 388 10.92 27.56 25.57
CA SER A 388 10.96 28.94 26.06
C SER A 388 9.55 29.52 26.15
N GLU A 389 9.29 30.39 27.13
CA GLU A 389 7.97 31.05 27.27
C GLU A 389 7.53 31.74 25.97
N ASP A 390 8.48 32.32 25.22
CA ASP A 390 8.22 33.00 23.94
C ASP A 390 7.85 32.05 22.79
N ASP A 391 8.18 30.75 22.90
CA ASP A 391 7.93 29.73 21.87
C ASP A 391 6.76 28.78 22.24
N ALA A 392 6.14 29.00 23.39
CA ALA A 392 5.02 28.21 23.87
C ALA A 392 3.81 28.37 22.94
N CYS A 393 3.19 27.24 22.57
CA CYS A 393 2.01 27.20 21.72
C CYS A 393 0.95 26.27 22.32
N SER A 394 -0.31 26.69 22.31
CA SER A 394 -1.46 25.85 22.66
C SER A 394 -1.96 25.08 21.42
N LEU A 395 -2.56 23.92 21.64
CA LEU A 395 -3.23 23.11 20.62
C LEU A 395 -4.60 22.67 21.13
N ALA A 396 -5.65 23.39 20.74
CA ALA A 396 -7.03 23.08 21.15
C ALA A 396 -7.64 21.91 20.38
N CYS A 397 -7.06 21.54 19.23
CA CYS A 397 -7.51 20.42 18.40
C CYS A 397 -7.55 19.11 19.19
N VAL A 398 -8.57 18.29 18.91
CA VAL A 398 -8.82 17.05 19.65
C VAL A 398 -8.77 15.84 18.72
N PHE A 399 -8.34 14.70 19.26
CA PHE A 399 -8.36 13.40 18.59
C PHE A 399 -8.75 12.32 19.60
N LEU A 400 -10.00 11.86 19.54
CA LEU A 400 -10.54 10.86 20.47
C LEU A 400 -10.57 9.51 19.75
N THR A 401 -9.95 8.49 20.34
CA THR A 401 -9.63 7.24 19.65
C THR A 401 -10.34 6.02 20.19
N ASP A 402 -11.03 6.16 21.32
CA ASP A 402 -11.61 5.07 22.10
C ASP A 402 -12.75 5.58 22.99
N VAL A 403 -13.49 4.66 23.59
CA VAL A 403 -14.65 4.98 24.44
C VAL A 403 -14.25 5.88 25.61
N ASP A 404 -13.10 5.62 26.23
CA ASP A 404 -12.64 6.32 27.43
C ASP A 404 -12.29 7.78 27.13
N SER A 405 -11.71 8.04 25.95
CA SER A 405 -11.45 9.40 25.47
C SER A 405 -12.69 10.12 24.97
N GLY A 406 -13.79 9.41 24.68
CA GLY A 406 -15.07 9.98 24.31
C GLY A 406 -15.54 9.67 22.88
N LEU A 407 -14.89 8.73 22.18
CA LEU A 407 -15.36 8.26 20.87
C LEU A 407 -16.76 7.63 20.99
N GLY A 408 -17.69 8.02 20.12
CA GLY A 408 -19.09 7.58 20.16
C GLY A 408 -19.94 8.26 21.24
N GLN A 409 -19.35 9.09 22.10
CA GLN A 409 -20.10 9.80 23.13
C GLN A 409 -20.72 11.10 22.59
N HIS A 410 -21.83 11.51 23.22
CA HIS A 410 -22.62 12.66 22.81
C HIS A 410 -22.74 13.67 23.95
N SER A 411 -22.49 14.94 23.66
CA SER A 411 -22.69 16.04 24.61
C SER A 411 -23.95 16.84 24.29
N ILE A 412 -24.61 17.32 25.34
CA ILE A 412 -25.80 18.16 25.26
C ILE A 412 -25.45 19.45 24.54
N ASN A 413 -26.28 19.86 23.59
CA ASN A 413 -26.18 21.17 22.96
C ASN A 413 -27.03 22.19 23.74
N PRO A 414 -26.43 23.18 24.41
CA PRO A 414 -27.18 24.21 25.14
C PRO A 414 -28.09 25.05 24.24
N ASP A 415 -27.77 25.18 22.94
CA ASP A 415 -28.58 25.95 21.98
C ASP A 415 -29.86 25.21 21.57
N THR A 416 -29.90 23.88 21.75
CA THR A 416 -31.05 23.04 21.41
C THR A 416 -31.35 22.05 22.54
N PRO A 417 -32.06 22.50 23.60
CA PRO A 417 -32.34 21.67 24.77
C PRO A 417 -32.95 20.31 24.40
N GLY A 418 -32.43 19.25 25.02
CA GLY A 418 -32.83 17.86 24.74
C GLY A 418 -32.15 17.22 23.52
N LYS A 419 -31.34 17.96 22.76
CA LYS A 419 -30.55 17.45 21.64
C LYS A 419 -29.06 17.56 21.92
N CYS A 420 -28.29 16.69 21.26
CA CYS A 420 -26.82 16.78 21.27
C CYS A 420 -26.30 17.62 20.10
N TRP A 421 -25.02 17.98 20.13
CA TRP A 421 -24.39 18.77 19.05
C TRP A 421 -24.48 18.13 17.66
N CYS A 422 -24.67 16.81 17.54
CA CYS A 422 -24.80 16.14 16.25
C CYS A 422 -25.86 16.76 15.35
N HIS A 423 -27.01 17.19 15.90
CA HIS A 423 -28.10 17.73 15.09
C HIS A 423 -27.72 19.05 14.42
N SER A 424 -26.90 19.88 15.09
CA SER A 424 -26.42 21.14 14.53
C SER A 424 -25.25 20.92 13.57
N ILE A 425 -24.32 20.03 13.92
CA ILE A 425 -23.06 19.84 13.17
C ILE A 425 -23.26 18.95 11.94
N TYR A 426 -23.97 17.83 12.10
CA TYR A 426 -24.11 16.80 11.09
C TYR A 426 -25.51 16.74 10.48
N GLY A 427 -26.52 17.28 11.18
CA GLY A 427 -27.92 17.04 10.84
C GLY A 427 -28.32 15.58 11.08
N HIS A 428 -29.31 15.11 10.32
CA HIS A 428 -29.75 13.72 10.36
C HIS A 428 -28.82 12.85 9.49
N VAL A 429 -28.09 11.92 10.12
CA VAL A 429 -27.22 11.00 9.37
C VAL A 429 -28.03 9.83 8.79
N ARG A 430 -27.53 9.24 7.72
CA ARG A 430 -28.19 8.09 7.08
C ARG A 430 -27.90 6.80 7.85
N ALA A 431 -28.81 5.83 7.73
CA ALA A 431 -28.65 4.48 8.28
C ALA A 431 -27.31 3.81 7.90
N SER A 432 -26.77 4.08 6.71
CA SER A 432 -25.46 3.54 6.29
C SER A 432 -24.31 3.99 7.19
N ALA A 433 -24.44 5.11 7.92
CA ALA A 433 -23.46 5.55 8.90
C ALA A 433 -23.35 4.60 10.10
N TYR A 434 -24.37 3.79 10.39
CA TYR A 434 -24.38 2.80 11.48
C TYR A 434 -23.84 1.43 11.05
N LEU A 435 -23.32 1.31 9.83
CA LEU A 435 -22.76 0.08 9.29
C LEU A 435 -21.33 0.30 8.82
N ARG A 436 -20.38 -0.40 9.43
CA ARG A 436 -18.98 -0.48 9.00
C ARG A 436 -18.76 -1.77 8.22
N VAL A 437 -18.52 -1.64 6.92
CA VAL A 437 -18.14 -2.76 6.06
C VAL A 437 -16.62 -2.81 5.95
N VAL A 438 -16.03 -3.96 6.24
CA VAL A 438 -14.59 -4.22 6.09
C VAL A 438 -14.40 -5.34 5.08
N GLU A 439 -13.71 -5.05 3.98
CA GLU A 439 -13.36 -6.08 2.99
C GLU A 439 -11.99 -6.66 3.31
N VAL A 440 -11.93 -7.99 3.42
CA VAL A 440 -10.68 -8.72 3.70
C VAL A 440 -10.32 -9.54 2.48
N GLU A 441 -9.12 -9.33 1.94
CA GLU A 441 -8.64 -10.16 0.85
C GLU A 441 -8.41 -11.60 1.35
N PRO A 442 -8.86 -12.63 0.62
CA PRO A 442 -8.68 -14.04 1.00
C PRO A 442 -7.23 -14.40 1.34
N SER A 443 -6.27 -13.89 0.56
CA SER A 443 -4.84 -14.14 0.74
C SER A 443 -4.22 -13.48 1.97
N GLN A 444 -4.95 -12.59 2.66
CA GLN A 444 -4.46 -11.82 3.81
C GLN A 444 -5.27 -12.10 5.09
N SER A 445 -6.34 -12.89 5.03
CA SER A 445 -7.29 -13.13 6.12
C SER A 445 -6.63 -13.57 7.44
N ASP A 446 -5.62 -14.43 7.37
CA ASP A 446 -4.90 -14.96 8.54
C ASP A 446 -3.68 -14.12 8.97
N SER A 447 -3.36 -13.06 8.24
CA SER A 447 -2.20 -12.23 8.57
C SER A 447 -2.38 -11.53 9.92
N SER A 448 -1.28 -11.39 10.68
CA SER A 448 -1.31 -10.68 11.97
C SER A 448 -1.82 -9.24 11.82
N GLU A 449 -1.50 -8.60 10.70
CA GLU A 449 -1.91 -7.24 10.37
C GLU A 449 -3.41 -7.15 10.09
N THR A 450 -3.97 -8.07 9.30
CA THR A 450 -5.42 -8.14 9.09
C THR A 450 -6.15 -8.37 10.41
N ARG A 451 -5.61 -9.21 11.30
CA ARG A 451 -6.18 -9.40 12.65
C ARG A 451 -6.13 -8.11 13.48
N MET A 452 -5.02 -7.37 13.46
CA MET A 452 -4.89 -6.08 14.17
C MET A 452 -5.80 -5.00 13.57
N MET A 453 -5.85 -4.88 12.25
CA MET A 453 -6.76 -3.97 11.54
C MET A 453 -8.22 -4.30 11.88
N LEU A 454 -8.62 -5.58 11.79
CA LEU A 454 -9.97 -6.01 12.16
C LEU A 454 -10.27 -5.76 13.64
N ALA A 455 -9.30 -5.96 14.54
CA ALA A 455 -9.46 -5.63 15.95
C ALA A 455 -9.69 -4.12 16.15
N HIS A 456 -8.94 -3.27 15.45
CA HIS A 456 -9.11 -1.81 15.48
C HIS A 456 -10.47 -1.38 14.92
N GLU A 457 -10.86 -1.89 13.76
CA GLU A 457 -12.16 -1.59 13.13
C GLU A 457 -13.33 -2.06 14.01
N LYS A 458 -13.19 -3.23 14.66
CA LYS A 458 -14.17 -3.72 15.64
C LYS A 458 -14.23 -2.85 16.89
N ALA A 459 -13.08 -2.42 17.41
CA ALA A 459 -13.03 -1.55 18.58
C ALA A 459 -13.67 -0.18 18.29
N ASP A 460 -13.40 0.40 17.12
CA ASP A 460 -14.02 1.65 16.67
C ASP A 460 -15.52 1.52 16.51
N ALA A 461 -15.96 0.51 15.77
CA ALA A 461 -17.38 0.28 15.58
C ALA A 461 -18.09 0.00 16.91
N HIS A 462 -17.46 -0.73 17.83
CA HIS A 462 -17.99 -0.93 19.17
C HIS A 462 -18.12 0.39 19.93
N ALA A 463 -17.08 1.24 19.91
CA ALA A 463 -17.11 2.54 20.56
C ALA A 463 -18.22 3.45 19.99
N MET A 464 -18.43 3.39 18.68
CA MET A 464 -19.43 4.18 17.95
C MET A 464 -20.84 3.54 17.94
N GLY A 465 -21.03 2.37 18.55
CA GLY A 465 -22.30 1.63 18.49
C GLY A 465 -22.73 1.22 17.07
N GLN A 466 -21.76 1.01 16.17
CA GLN A 466 -21.99 0.59 14.78
C GLN A 466 -22.01 -0.94 14.65
N LEU A 467 -22.67 -1.42 13.60
CA LEU A 467 -22.58 -2.80 13.15
C LEU A 467 -21.30 -2.99 12.33
N VAL A 468 -20.58 -4.08 12.54
CA VAL A 468 -19.46 -4.48 11.68
C VAL A 468 -19.88 -5.64 10.80
N LEU A 469 -19.69 -5.49 9.50
CA LEU A 469 -19.86 -6.56 8.52
C LEU A 469 -18.53 -6.79 7.80
N ILE A 470 -18.02 -8.02 7.86
CA ILE A 470 -16.74 -8.38 7.25
C ILE A 470 -17.02 -9.18 5.99
N LYS A 471 -16.60 -8.66 4.85
CA LYS A 471 -16.64 -9.39 3.57
C LYS A 471 -15.40 -10.26 3.45
N ASN A 472 -15.61 -11.56 3.35
CA ASN A 472 -14.56 -12.57 3.19
C ASN A 472 -14.88 -13.47 1.97
N GLU A 473 -14.50 -14.76 2.02
CA GLU A 473 -14.69 -15.76 0.95
C GLU A 473 -16.15 -16.19 0.71
N GLN A 474 -17.14 -15.46 1.23
CA GLN A 474 -18.56 -15.68 0.97
C GLN A 474 -18.89 -15.61 -0.53
N SER A 475 -19.90 -16.39 -0.93
CA SER A 475 -20.50 -16.24 -2.26
C SER A 475 -21.17 -14.87 -2.42
N ASP A 476 -21.28 -14.38 -3.66
CA ASP A 476 -21.93 -13.09 -3.95
C ASP A 476 -23.37 -13.04 -3.41
N PHE A 477 -24.08 -14.16 -3.43
CA PHE A 477 -25.45 -14.26 -2.91
C PHE A 477 -25.50 -14.16 -1.38
N GLU A 478 -24.62 -14.86 -0.66
CA GLU A 478 -24.51 -14.76 0.80
C GLU A 478 -24.14 -13.34 1.22
N TRP A 479 -23.16 -12.74 0.53
CA TRP A 479 -22.75 -11.36 0.76
C TRP A 479 -23.92 -10.38 0.63
N GLN A 480 -24.70 -10.49 -0.44
CA GLN A 480 -25.87 -9.63 -0.66
C GLN A 480 -26.92 -9.79 0.44
N LYS A 481 -27.16 -11.03 0.89
CA LYS A 481 -28.11 -11.32 1.96
C LYS A 481 -27.66 -10.74 3.30
N GLU A 482 -26.40 -10.97 3.69
CA GLU A 482 -25.85 -10.43 4.93
C GLU A 482 -25.80 -8.91 4.95
N LEU A 483 -25.42 -8.29 3.82
CA LEU A 483 -25.43 -6.85 3.65
C LEU A 483 -26.83 -6.27 3.78
N ALA A 484 -27.85 -6.91 3.19
CA ALA A 484 -29.24 -6.48 3.31
C ALA A 484 -29.75 -6.55 4.77
N ASP A 485 -29.44 -7.64 5.48
CA ASP A 485 -29.80 -7.80 6.89
C ASP A 485 -29.06 -6.82 7.80
N ALA A 486 -27.79 -6.52 7.50
CA ALA A 486 -27.01 -5.52 8.22
C ALA A 486 -27.55 -4.10 7.98
N LEU A 487 -27.94 -3.75 6.76
CA LEU A 487 -28.55 -2.46 6.42
C LEU A 487 -29.91 -2.27 7.11
N ARG A 488 -30.72 -3.33 7.25
CA ARG A 488 -31.98 -3.28 8.01
C ARG A 488 -31.73 -2.95 9.48
N ARG A 489 -30.82 -3.67 10.13
CA ARG A 489 -30.44 -3.40 11.53
C ARG A 489 -29.81 -2.02 11.71
N ALA A 490 -29.00 -1.57 10.76
CA ALA A 490 -28.42 -0.23 10.78
C ALA A 490 -29.50 0.87 10.70
N ARG A 491 -30.62 0.63 10.01
CA ARG A 491 -31.78 1.53 9.98
C ARG A 491 -32.48 1.59 11.33
N GLU A 492 -32.72 0.45 11.96
CA GLU A 492 -33.30 0.37 13.32
C GLU A 492 -32.44 1.13 14.33
N LEU A 493 -31.10 0.96 14.28
CA LEU A 493 -30.17 1.73 15.13
C LEU A 493 -30.22 3.22 14.85
N CYS A 494 -30.30 3.62 13.58
CA CYS A 494 -30.40 5.02 13.18
C CYS A 494 -31.68 5.67 13.73
N GLU A 495 -32.83 4.97 13.65
CA GLU A 495 -34.11 5.44 14.19
C GLU A 495 -34.07 5.52 15.73
N LEU A 496 -33.54 4.50 16.41
CA LEU A 496 -33.40 4.48 17.87
C LEU A 496 -32.53 5.63 18.40
N ASN A 497 -31.56 6.07 17.60
CA ASN A 497 -30.63 7.14 17.94
C ASN A 497 -31.05 8.52 17.36
N ASP A 498 -32.28 8.67 16.87
CA ASP A 498 -32.80 9.90 16.24
C ASP A 498 -31.91 10.44 15.11
N GLY A 499 -31.21 9.54 14.41
CA GLY A 499 -30.27 9.87 13.34
C GLY A 499 -29.10 10.76 13.76
N ARG A 500 -28.68 10.73 15.04
CA ARG A 500 -27.41 11.34 15.45
C ARG A 500 -26.22 10.58 14.86
N ALA A 501 -25.05 11.21 14.81
CA ALA A 501 -23.87 10.58 14.23
C ALA A 501 -23.25 9.52 15.16
N PRO A 502 -23.01 8.28 14.71
CA PRO A 502 -22.54 7.21 15.60
C PRO A 502 -21.14 7.44 16.16
N TRP A 503 -20.30 8.23 15.48
CA TRP A 503 -18.98 8.62 16.00
C TRP A 503 -19.04 9.64 17.16
N GLY A 504 -20.22 10.13 17.51
CA GLY A 504 -20.42 11.04 18.63
C GLY A 504 -20.08 12.51 18.32
N CYS A 505 -20.40 13.37 19.28
CA CYS A 505 -20.07 14.80 19.24
C CYS A 505 -19.31 15.29 20.49
N GLN A 506 -18.85 14.38 21.35
CA GLN A 506 -18.06 14.72 22.53
C GLN A 506 -16.77 15.47 22.18
N TRP A 507 -16.16 15.12 21.04
CA TRP A 507 -14.99 15.83 20.52
C TRP A 507 -15.25 17.34 20.40
N PHE A 508 -16.44 17.74 19.95
CA PHE A 508 -16.77 19.15 19.74
C PHE A 508 -16.88 19.90 21.06
N GLU A 509 -17.48 19.30 22.08
CA GLU A 509 -17.58 19.92 23.41
C GLU A 509 -16.21 20.10 24.06
N VAL A 510 -15.33 19.09 23.96
CA VAL A 510 -13.96 19.17 24.48
C VAL A 510 -13.16 20.24 23.73
N TRP A 511 -13.24 20.24 22.39
CA TRP A 511 -12.62 21.26 21.55
C TRP A 511 -13.12 22.67 21.89
N LYS A 512 -14.44 22.86 22.00
CA LYS A 512 -15.08 24.13 22.33
C LYS A 512 -14.55 24.65 23.67
N ARG A 513 -14.50 23.82 24.70
CA ARG A 513 -13.94 24.20 26.01
C ARG A 513 -12.49 24.64 25.91
N ASN A 514 -11.67 23.95 25.11
CA ASN A 514 -10.28 24.34 24.89
C ASN A 514 -10.17 25.70 24.17
N VAL A 515 -11.05 25.97 23.19
CA VAL A 515 -11.13 27.26 22.51
C VAL A 515 -11.57 28.36 23.47
N ASP A 516 -12.62 28.13 24.27
CA ASP A 516 -13.09 29.09 25.26
C ASP A 516 -11.96 29.46 26.24
N GLN A 517 -11.22 28.46 26.73
CA GLN A 517 -10.05 28.69 27.59
C GLN A 517 -8.94 29.48 26.89
N ALA A 518 -8.64 29.19 25.62
CA ALA A 518 -7.65 29.95 24.86
C ALA A 518 -8.08 31.41 24.63
N VAL A 519 -9.38 31.65 24.43
CA VAL A 519 -9.96 33.00 24.31
C VAL A 519 -9.88 33.76 25.65
N ASP A 520 -10.20 33.11 26.76
CA ASP A 520 -10.09 33.69 28.11
C ASP A 520 -8.65 34.10 28.43
N LEU A 521 -7.68 33.29 27.98
CA LEU A 521 -6.24 33.56 28.05
C LEU A 521 -5.75 34.57 26.99
N LYS A 522 -6.63 35.10 26.15
CA LYS A 522 -6.34 36.08 25.08
C LYS A 522 -5.29 35.59 24.06
N GLN A 523 -5.25 34.29 23.81
CA GLN A 523 -4.35 33.70 22.83
C GLN A 523 -4.80 34.04 21.42
N GLU A 524 -3.86 34.27 20.52
CA GLU A 524 -4.15 34.41 19.10
C GLU A 524 -4.52 33.04 18.53
N LEU A 525 -5.71 32.92 17.92
CA LEU A 525 -6.19 31.65 17.39
C LEU A 525 -5.77 31.44 15.93
N HIS A 526 -5.33 30.23 15.59
CA HIS A 526 -4.82 29.87 14.26
C HIS A 526 -5.58 28.68 13.65
N VAL A 527 -5.98 28.82 12.39
CA VAL A 527 -6.66 27.79 11.59
C VAL A 527 -5.80 27.44 10.38
N PHE A 528 -5.46 26.16 10.23
CA PHE A 528 -4.71 25.64 9.08
C PHE A 528 -5.63 24.96 8.06
N TYR A 529 -5.46 25.34 6.80
CA TYR A 529 -6.16 24.79 5.65
C TYR A 529 -5.28 23.83 4.87
N PHE A 530 -5.90 22.97 4.05
CA PHE A 530 -5.20 22.16 3.07
C PHE A 530 -4.33 23.00 2.12
N GLN A 531 -3.30 22.36 1.59
CA GLN A 531 -2.33 22.98 0.68
C GLN A 531 -2.99 23.71 -0.51
N GLY A 532 -2.66 24.98 -0.66
CA GLY A 532 -3.17 25.89 -1.69
C GLY A 532 -4.64 26.30 -1.52
N ARG A 533 -5.26 26.03 -0.35
CA ARG A 533 -6.72 26.15 -0.15
C ARG A 533 -7.09 27.04 1.03
N ARG A 534 -6.18 27.92 1.48
CA ARG A 534 -6.43 28.90 2.54
C ARG A 534 -7.75 29.65 2.34
N GLY A 535 -8.59 29.64 3.37
CA GLY A 535 -9.89 30.32 3.40
C GLY A 535 -11.03 29.64 2.63
N GLN A 536 -10.79 28.52 1.94
CA GLN A 536 -11.80 27.81 1.15
C GLN A 536 -12.56 26.78 1.99
N GLY A 537 -13.84 26.55 1.67
CA GLY A 537 -14.65 25.48 2.30
C GLY A 537 -15.38 25.87 3.59
N LYS A 538 -15.42 27.16 3.94
CA LYS A 538 -16.20 27.68 5.08
C LYS A 538 -17.70 27.50 4.83
N LEU A 539 -18.44 27.22 5.90
CA LEU A 539 -19.90 27.23 5.95
C LEU A 539 -20.36 28.09 7.12
N SER A 540 -21.55 28.67 7.03
CA SER A 540 -22.19 29.22 8.23
C SER A 540 -22.67 28.08 9.13
N TRP A 541 -22.82 28.34 10.44
CA TRP A 541 -23.25 27.35 11.42
C TRP A 541 -24.57 26.68 11.04
N ASP A 542 -25.55 27.46 10.57
CA ASP A 542 -26.87 26.95 10.18
C ASP A 542 -26.85 26.11 8.89
N GLN A 543 -25.79 26.23 8.08
CA GLN A 543 -25.59 25.43 6.87
C GLN A 543 -24.93 24.08 7.16
N LEU A 544 -24.42 23.85 8.38
CA LEU A 544 -23.72 22.61 8.72
C LEU A 544 -24.66 21.41 8.59
N CYS A 545 -25.91 21.50 9.04
CA CYS A 545 -26.87 20.38 8.91
C CYS A 545 -27.46 20.21 7.50
N ASP A 546 -27.16 21.11 6.55
CA ASP A 546 -27.66 21.01 5.17
C ASP A 546 -26.70 20.17 4.31
N ALA A 547 -27.17 18.97 3.94
CA ALA A 547 -26.42 18.04 3.10
C ALA A 547 -26.05 18.62 1.71
N ALA A 548 -26.88 19.50 1.13
CA ALA A 548 -26.59 20.14 -0.14
C ALA A 548 -25.48 21.18 0.00
N ALA A 549 -25.53 22.01 1.05
CA ALA A 549 -24.48 22.96 1.39
C ALA A 549 -23.14 22.26 1.67
N GLN A 550 -23.15 21.20 2.50
CA GLN A 550 -21.97 20.38 2.76
C GLN A 550 -21.38 19.80 1.46
N LYS A 551 -22.22 19.21 0.60
CA LYS A 551 -21.76 18.61 -0.66
C LYS A 551 -21.12 19.65 -1.59
N LYS A 552 -21.65 20.88 -1.62
CA LYS A 552 -21.09 22.00 -2.38
C LYS A 552 -19.75 22.44 -1.81
N ALA A 553 -19.67 22.65 -0.50
CA ALA A 553 -18.43 23.08 0.16
C ALA A 553 -17.30 22.05 0.01
N ARG A 554 -17.60 20.75 0.14
CA ARG A 554 -16.60 19.67 0.09
C ARG A 554 -15.86 19.54 -1.25
N ARG A 555 -16.44 19.99 -2.38
CA ARG A 555 -15.81 19.83 -3.71
C ARG A 555 -14.50 20.63 -3.83
N ASP A 556 -14.46 21.79 -3.19
CA ASP A 556 -13.34 22.74 -3.25
C ASP A 556 -12.90 23.16 -1.84
N SER A 557 -13.11 22.29 -0.85
CA SER A 557 -12.84 22.63 0.55
C SER A 557 -11.34 22.67 0.84
N GLY A 558 -10.91 23.70 1.57
CA GLY A 558 -9.62 23.69 2.26
C GLY A 558 -9.69 23.14 3.68
N LEU A 559 -10.86 22.70 4.13
CA LEU A 559 -11.11 22.20 5.49
C LEU A 559 -11.57 20.73 5.46
N GLY A 560 -11.12 19.96 6.44
CA GLY A 560 -11.68 18.65 6.77
C GLY A 560 -13.10 18.74 7.37
N ALA A 561 -13.77 17.60 7.49
CA ALA A 561 -15.18 17.56 7.93
C ALA A 561 -15.41 18.11 9.35
N SER A 562 -14.54 17.78 10.32
CA SER A 562 -14.60 18.38 11.66
C SER A 562 -14.21 19.85 11.62
N GLN A 563 -13.17 20.21 10.89
CA GLN A 563 -12.69 21.58 10.74
C GLN A 563 -13.75 22.54 10.20
N THR A 564 -14.61 22.09 9.29
CA THR A 564 -15.73 22.90 8.81
C THR A 564 -16.65 23.33 9.96
N ALA A 565 -16.92 22.44 10.92
CA ALA A 565 -17.75 22.76 12.08
C ALA A 565 -17.01 23.66 13.08
N GLU A 566 -15.72 23.41 13.32
CA GLU A 566 -14.85 24.23 14.16
C GLU A 566 -14.82 25.70 13.67
N VAL A 567 -14.53 25.90 12.38
CA VAL A 567 -14.48 27.24 11.77
C VAL A 567 -15.84 27.90 11.74
N ALA A 568 -16.91 27.17 11.42
CA ALA A 568 -18.27 27.69 11.45
C ALA A 568 -18.68 28.16 12.86
N TYR A 569 -18.24 27.46 13.92
CA TYR A 569 -18.48 27.86 15.30
C TYR A 569 -17.76 29.18 15.65
N LEU A 570 -16.46 29.28 15.32
CA LEU A 570 -15.68 30.50 15.54
C LEU A 570 -16.35 31.70 14.86
N MET A 571 -16.80 31.52 13.61
CA MET A 571 -17.52 32.55 12.86
C MET A 571 -18.87 32.92 13.50
N LYS A 572 -19.65 31.93 13.96
CA LYS A 572 -20.94 32.17 14.65
C LYS A 572 -20.75 32.98 15.93
N MET A 573 -19.70 32.68 16.70
CA MET A 573 -19.41 33.37 17.95
C MET A 573 -18.70 34.72 17.76
N GLY A 574 -18.32 35.08 16.53
CA GLY A 574 -17.56 36.29 16.26
C GLY A 574 -16.12 36.24 16.80
N ILE A 575 -15.57 35.04 17.00
CA ILE A 575 -14.21 34.84 17.50
C ILE A 575 -13.22 35.04 16.33
N MET A 576 -12.27 35.94 16.49
CA MET A 576 -11.26 36.24 15.48
C MET A 576 -10.17 35.16 15.45
N PHE A 577 -9.71 34.77 14.25
CA PHE A 577 -8.62 33.82 14.05
C PHE A 577 -7.81 34.17 12.80
N ARG A 578 -6.54 33.76 12.77
CA ARG A 578 -5.67 33.85 11.58
C ARG A 578 -5.73 32.58 10.75
N GLU A 579 -5.69 32.77 9.43
CA GLU A 579 -5.81 31.69 8.45
C GLU A 579 -4.45 31.39 7.82
N HIS A 580 -4.08 30.12 7.79
CA HIS A 580 -2.78 29.65 7.31
C HIS A 580 -2.96 28.54 6.28
N ASP A 581 -2.03 28.46 5.34
CA ASP A 581 -1.86 27.24 4.56
C ASP A 581 -1.04 26.24 5.38
N VAL A 582 -1.32 24.94 5.26
CA VAL A 582 -0.53 23.91 5.95
C VAL A 582 0.94 23.93 5.57
N GLN A 583 1.31 24.45 4.39
CA GLN A 583 2.71 24.62 4.00
C GLN A 583 3.47 25.59 4.92
N ASP A 584 2.77 26.56 5.49
CA ASP A 584 3.34 27.59 6.36
C ASP A 584 3.55 27.08 7.80
N PHE A 585 3.13 25.84 8.10
CA PHE A 585 3.12 25.30 9.46
C PHE A 585 4.50 25.21 10.11
N LEU A 586 5.53 24.79 9.35
CA LEU A 586 6.88 24.67 9.92
C LEU A 586 7.52 26.04 10.18
N SER A 587 7.27 27.03 9.32
CA SER A 587 7.66 28.42 9.58
C SER A 587 6.90 29.01 10.75
N PHE A 588 5.62 28.68 10.91
CA PHE A 588 4.81 29.12 12.04
C PHE A 588 5.38 28.63 13.38
N LEU A 589 5.78 27.35 13.48
CA LEU A 589 6.40 26.81 14.70
C LEU A 589 7.80 27.37 14.97
N ALA A 590 8.53 27.83 13.96
CA ALA A 590 9.88 28.35 14.10
C ALA A 590 9.94 29.82 14.57
N GLY A 591 8.82 30.38 15.07
CA GLY A 591 8.79 31.75 15.59
C GLY A 591 8.76 32.84 14.52
N GLY A 592 8.10 32.57 13.38
CA GLY A 592 8.03 33.49 12.24
C GLY A 592 7.59 34.92 12.53
#